data_AF-A0AAE0MZW7-F1
#
_entry.id   AF-A0AAE0MZW7-F1
#
_cell.length_a   1.000
_cell.length_b   1.000
_cell.length_c   1.000
_cell.angle_alpha   90.00
_cell.angle_beta   90.00
_cell.angle_gamma   90.00
#
_symmetry.space_group_name_H-M   'P 1'
#
loop_
_entity.id
_entity.type
_entity.pdbx_description
1 polymer ?
#
loop_
_entity_poly.entity_id
_entity_poly.type
_entity_poly.pdbx_seq_one_letter_code
_entity_poly.pdbx_strand_id
1 'polypeptide(L)'
;FRASFSSACEDENVSYTPDALKQLGQEDLQNLALNLLLALQSIRISRLLPSRGSGKNLLSDLSRLNSAVNFDDFNLDRIEPLLKSALVVDHADDTIIWYQVYNAVFEHNPTPHPRPIASYLQQTTSLHST
;
A
#
# COMPACT_ATOMS: atom_id res chain seq x y z
N PHE A 1 -6.86 -0.06 15.16
CA PHE A 1 -6.45 1.18 14.47
C PHE A 1 -6.69 2.42 15.32
N ARG A 2 -7.91 2.99 15.41
CA ARG A 2 -8.11 4.27 16.13
C ARG A 2 -7.68 4.26 17.60
N ALA A 3 -7.96 3.16 18.31
CA ALA A 3 -7.47 2.96 19.69
C ALA A 3 -5.93 2.90 19.75
N SER A 4 -5.31 2.18 18.81
CA SER A 4 -3.85 2.12 18.67
C SER A 4 -3.25 3.51 18.42
N PHE A 5 -3.90 4.34 17.60
CA PHE A 5 -3.47 5.72 17.36
C PHE A 5 -3.62 6.60 18.61
N SER A 6 -4.68 6.41 19.40
CA SER A 6 -4.83 7.09 20.70
C SER A 6 -3.66 6.77 21.62
N SER A 7 -3.33 5.48 21.78
CA SER A 7 -2.20 5.03 22.60
C SER A 7 -0.89 5.67 22.13
N ALA A 8 -0.60 5.62 20.82
CA ALA A 8 0.63 6.23 20.28
C ALA A 8 0.69 7.75 20.51
N CYS A 9 -0.45 8.45 20.41
CA CYS A 9 -0.49 9.88 20.73
C CYS A 9 -0.24 10.17 22.21
N GLU A 10 -0.75 9.32 23.10
CA GLU A 10 -0.54 9.44 24.55
C GLU A 10 0.92 9.19 24.91
N ASP A 11 1.55 8.16 24.31
CA ASP A 11 2.95 7.81 24.53
C ASP A 11 3.90 8.92 24.07
N GLU A 12 3.61 9.54 22.92
CA GLU A 12 4.38 10.67 22.36
C GLU A 12 3.96 12.04 22.94
N ASN A 13 2.98 12.08 23.86
CA ASN A 13 2.42 13.30 24.45
C ASN A 13 1.96 14.34 23.40
N VAL A 14 1.34 13.88 22.31
CA VAL A 14 0.79 14.70 21.23
C VAL A 14 -0.74 14.65 21.22
N SER A 15 -1.36 15.67 20.61
CA SER A 15 -2.82 15.75 20.53
C SER A 15 -3.39 14.76 19.50
N TYR A 16 -4.53 14.14 19.82
CA TYR A 16 -5.28 13.27 18.90
C TYR A 16 -5.80 14.06 17.70
N THR A 17 -4.99 14.17 16.65
CA THR A 17 -5.32 14.86 15.40
C THR A 17 -4.69 14.11 14.23
N PRO A 18 -5.28 14.10 13.02
CA PRO A 18 -4.68 13.43 11.87
C PRO A 18 -3.25 13.91 11.54
N ASP A 19 -2.93 15.17 11.86
CA ASP A 19 -1.59 15.72 11.64
C ASP A 19 -0.54 15.27 12.67
N ALA A 20 -0.96 14.70 13.80
CA ALA A 20 -0.05 14.11 14.78
C ALA A 20 0.69 12.88 14.23
N LEU A 21 0.22 12.27 13.13
CA LEU A 21 0.96 11.20 12.43
C LEU A 21 2.40 11.60 12.10
N LYS A 22 2.66 12.87 11.76
CA LYS A 22 4.01 13.37 11.43
C LYS A 22 4.96 13.45 12.62
N GLN A 23 4.42 13.34 13.83
CA GLN A 23 5.17 13.42 15.08
C GLN A 23 5.45 12.03 15.65
N LEU A 24 4.84 10.97 15.11
CA LEU A 24 5.05 9.60 15.55
C LEU A 24 6.33 9.00 14.95
N GLY A 25 6.94 8.07 15.69
CA GLY A 25 8.06 7.29 15.21
C GLY A 25 7.71 6.42 14.00
N GLN A 26 8.75 5.98 13.26
CA GLN A 26 8.59 5.09 12.11
C GLN A 26 7.90 3.77 12.49
N GLU A 27 8.26 3.19 13.64
CA GLU A 27 7.70 1.94 14.14
C GLU A 27 6.19 2.08 14.45
N ASP A 28 5.79 3.17 15.11
CA ASP A 28 4.38 3.44 15.39
C ASP A 28 3.57 3.64 14.12
N LEU A 29 4.10 4.41 13.16
CA LEU A 29 3.46 4.60 11.86
C LEU A 29 3.30 3.28 11.09
N GLN A 30 4.32 2.42 11.11
CA GLN A 30 4.26 1.09 10.50
C GLN A 30 3.20 0.22 11.18
N ASN A 31 3.19 0.16 12.51
CA ASN A 31 2.20 -0.58 13.28
C ASN A 31 0.77 -0.08 13.04
N LEU A 32 0.58 1.24 12.93
CA LEU A 32 -0.69 1.85 12.59
C LEU A 32 -1.15 1.48 11.18
N ALA A 33 -0.25 1.51 10.21
CA ALA A 33 -0.49 1.06 8.85
C ALA A 33 -0.94 -0.41 8.81
N LEU A 34 -0.20 -1.32 9.44
CA LEU A 34 -0.55 -2.74 9.52
C LEU A 34 -1.93 -2.94 10.17
N ASN A 35 -2.20 -2.26 11.29
CA ASN A 35 -3.49 -2.33 11.97
C ASN A 35 -4.66 -1.87 11.10
N LEU A 36 -4.49 -0.79 10.32
CA LEU A 36 -5.52 -0.33 9.39
C LEU A 36 -5.72 -1.30 8.22
N LEU A 37 -4.62 -1.78 7.62
CA LEU A 37 -4.68 -2.71 6.50
C LEU A 37 -5.35 -4.03 6.90
N LEU A 38 -5.05 -4.58 8.08
CA LEU A 38 -5.72 -5.77 8.60
C LEU A 38 -7.22 -5.54 8.80
N ALA A 39 -7.61 -4.37 9.33
CA ALA A 39 -9.02 -4.01 9.48
C ALA A 39 -9.72 -3.95 8.11
N LEU A 40 -9.09 -3.32 7.10
CA LEU A 40 -9.59 -3.26 5.73
C LEU A 40 -9.65 -4.64 5.05
N GLN A 41 -8.74 -5.55 5.35
CA GLN A 41 -8.81 -6.93 4.83
C GLN A 41 -9.96 -7.73 5.46
N SER A 42 -10.36 -7.41 6.71
CA SER A 42 -11.41 -8.12 7.42
C SER A 42 -12.83 -7.85 6.88
N ILE A 43 -13.03 -6.70 6.22
CA ILE A 43 -14.35 -6.29 5.71
C ILE A 43 -14.68 -6.95 4.36
N ARG A 44 -15.95 -7.36 4.20
CA ARG A 44 -16.41 -8.10 3.00
C ARG A 44 -16.21 -7.32 1.71
N ILE A 45 -16.33 -6.00 1.74
CA ILE A 45 -16.25 -5.12 0.57
C ILE A 45 -14.91 -5.28 -0.16
N SER A 46 -13.80 -5.48 0.56
CA SER A 46 -12.47 -5.70 -0.03
C SER A 46 -12.39 -6.92 -0.95
N ARG A 47 -13.25 -7.93 -0.74
CA ARG A 47 -13.34 -9.11 -1.63
C ARG A 47 -14.16 -8.84 -2.89
N LEU A 48 -15.04 -7.85 -2.85
CA LEU A 48 -15.98 -7.50 -3.90
C LEU A 48 -15.43 -6.41 -4.82
N LEU A 49 -14.63 -5.49 -4.26
CA LEU A 49 -14.03 -4.40 -5.02
C LEU A 49 -12.96 -4.91 -5.99
N PRO A 50 -12.91 -4.38 -7.23
CA PRO A 50 -11.92 -4.78 -8.23
C PRO A 50 -10.50 -4.42 -7.77
N SER A 51 -9.53 -5.20 -8.23
CA SER A 51 -8.11 -4.86 -8.07
C SER A 51 -7.78 -3.61 -8.90
N ARG A 52 -6.83 -2.81 -8.41
CA ARG A 52 -6.18 -1.73 -9.19
C ARG A 52 -4.76 -2.11 -9.62
N GLY A 53 -4.21 -3.18 -9.04
CA GLY A 53 -2.93 -3.77 -9.43
C GLY A 53 -3.10 -5.01 -10.32
N SER A 54 -2.22 -6.00 -10.11
CA SER A 54 -2.24 -7.29 -10.81
C SER A 54 -2.98 -8.39 -10.03
N GLY A 55 -3.67 -8.03 -8.95
CA GLY A 55 -4.43 -8.94 -8.09
C GLY A 55 -5.79 -9.35 -8.66
N LYS A 56 -6.44 -10.31 -8.01
CA LYS A 56 -7.81 -10.74 -8.36
C LYS A 56 -8.87 -9.71 -7.93
N ASN A 57 -8.65 -9.08 -6.78
CA ASN A 57 -9.55 -8.12 -6.15
C ASN A 57 -8.75 -7.24 -5.18
N LEU A 58 -9.41 -6.25 -4.59
CA LEU A 58 -8.75 -5.31 -3.68
C LEU A 58 -8.16 -5.99 -2.44
N LEU A 59 -8.76 -7.09 -1.96
CA LEU A 59 -8.18 -7.90 -0.89
C LEU A 59 -6.77 -8.40 -1.26
N SER A 60 -6.57 -8.92 -2.48
CA SER A 60 -5.25 -9.36 -2.95
C SER A 60 -4.24 -8.21 -2.99
N ASP A 61 -4.67 -7.01 -3.37
CA ASP A 61 -3.81 -5.83 -3.41
C ASP A 61 -3.44 -5.36 -2.00
N LEU A 62 -4.41 -5.36 -1.08
CA LEU A 62 -4.20 -5.05 0.33
C LEU A 62 -3.25 -6.04 1.00
N SER A 63 -3.32 -7.33 0.70
CA SER A 63 -2.39 -8.33 1.24
C SER A 63 -0.95 -8.06 0.76
N ARG A 64 -0.76 -7.68 -0.50
CA ARG A 64 0.57 -7.28 -1.02
C ARG A 64 1.08 -6.01 -0.37
N LEU A 65 0.23 -4.99 -0.24
CA LEU A 65 0.57 -3.76 0.46
C LEU A 65 0.94 -4.02 1.91
N ASN A 66 0.21 -4.89 2.61
CA ASN A 66 0.51 -5.29 3.99
C ASN A 66 1.87 -5.99 4.11
N SER A 67 2.19 -6.89 3.17
CA SER A 67 3.54 -7.48 3.09
C SER A 67 4.60 -6.42 2.83
N ALA A 68 4.34 -5.46 1.93
CA ALA A 68 5.28 -4.40 1.59
C ALA A 68 5.56 -3.48 2.80
N VAL A 69 4.52 -3.05 3.53
CA VAL A 69 4.65 -2.22 4.74
C VAL A 69 5.51 -2.89 5.81
N ASN A 70 5.50 -4.23 5.88
CA ASN A 70 6.28 -5.00 6.86
C ASN A 70 7.78 -5.07 6.52
N PHE A 71 8.23 -4.51 5.38
CA PHE A 71 9.65 -4.34 5.07
C PHE A 71 10.13 -2.94 5.49
N ASP A 72 11.36 -2.85 6.00
CA ASP A 72 11.94 -1.61 6.54
C ASP A 72 12.13 -0.49 5.52
N ASP A 73 12.12 -0.80 4.22
CA ASP A 73 12.31 0.14 3.11
C ASP A 73 11.00 0.71 2.54
N PHE A 74 9.85 0.36 3.14
CA PHE A 74 8.57 0.85 2.65
C PHE A 74 8.41 2.36 2.86
N ASN A 75 8.07 3.07 1.78
CA ASN A 75 7.77 4.49 1.84
C ASN A 75 6.40 4.74 2.51
N LEU A 76 6.42 5.07 3.81
CA LEU A 76 5.22 5.38 4.61
C LEU A 76 4.46 6.62 4.14
N ASP A 77 5.09 7.54 3.39
CA ASP A 77 4.40 8.71 2.81
C ASP A 77 3.27 8.28 1.86
N ARG A 78 3.38 7.08 1.27
CA ARG A 78 2.35 6.52 0.39
C ARG A 78 1.09 6.12 1.16
N ILE A 79 1.20 5.76 2.44
CA ILE A 79 0.08 5.31 3.26
C ILE A 79 -0.46 6.40 4.20
N GLU A 80 0.31 7.47 4.46
CA GLU A 80 -0.12 8.62 5.28
C GLU A 80 -1.50 9.18 4.87
N PRO A 81 -1.83 9.40 3.57
CA PRO A 81 -3.14 9.93 3.18
C PRO A 81 -4.31 9.01 3.56
N LEU A 82 -4.08 7.69 3.52
CA LEU A 82 -5.06 6.69 3.94
C LEU A 82 -5.24 6.71 5.46
N LEU A 83 -4.14 6.77 6.23
CA LEU A 83 -4.20 6.86 7.69
C LEU A 83 -4.96 8.12 8.13
N LYS A 84 -4.66 9.27 7.54
CA LYS A 84 -5.37 10.53 7.83
C LYS A 84 -6.86 10.43 7.56
N SER A 85 -7.23 9.90 6.40
CA SER A 85 -8.65 9.75 6.02
C SER A 85 -9.39 8.82 6.99
N ALA A 86 -8.74 7.75 7.46
CA ALA A 86 -9.29 6.84 8.45
C ALA A 86 -9.35 7.42 9.88
N LEU A 87 -8.72 8.58 10.15
CA LEU A 87 -8.75 9.26 11.45
C LEU A 87 -9.79 10.37 11.53
N VAL A 88 -10.33 10.87 10.41
CA VAL A 88 -11.44 11.84 10.44
C VAL A 88 -12.66 11.15 11.05
N VAL A 89 -13.12 11.61 12.23
CA VAL A 89 -14.12 10.91 13.07
C VAL A 89 -15.56 11.20 12.61
N ASP A 90 -15.85 12.44 12.18
CA ASP A 90 -17.25 12.88 12.00
C ASP A 90 -17.78 12.79 10.57
N HIS A 91 -16.91 12.74 9.56
CA HIS A 91 -17.31 12.84 8.14
C HIS A 91 -16.40 12.06 7.18
N ALA A 92 -15.81 10.95 7.63
CA ALA A 92 -15.09 10.10 6.68
C ALA A 92 -16.10 9.48 5.71
N ASP A 93 -16.26 10.12 4.55
CA ASP A 93 -16.95 9.52 3.42
C ASP A 93 -16.19 8.25 3.05
N ASP A 94 -16.87 7.10 3.15
CA ASP A 94 -16.31 5.80 2.77
C ASP A 94 -15.70 5.87 1.37
N THR A 95 -16.24 6.68 0.47
CA THR A 95 -15.71 6.92 -0.87
C THR A 95 -14.29 7.48 -0.83
N ILE A 96 -14.01 8.42 0.07
CA ILE A 96 -12.66 8.99 0.26
C ILE A 96 -11.71 7.93 0.81
N ILE A 97 -12.15 7.13 1.80
CA ILE A 97 -11.33 6.04 2.33
C ILE A 97 -10.96 5.07 1.20
N TRP A 98 -11.95 4.60 0.43
CA TRP A 98 -11.70 3.65 -0.67
C TRP A 98 -10.85 4.27 -1.78
N TYR A 99 -11.03 5.54 -2.10
CA TYR A 99 -10.16 6.25 -3.03
C TYR A 99 -8.70 6.24 -2.56
N GLN A 100 -8.46 6.53 -1.27
CA GLN A 100 -7.11 6.46 -0.71
C GLN A 100 -6.56 5.05 -0.62
N VAL A 101 -7.39 4.04 -0.34
CA VAL A 101 -7.00 2.63 -0.43
C VAL A 101 -6.50 2.33 -1.83
N TYR A 102 -7.24 2.74 -2.86
CA TYR A 102 -6.85 2.53 -4.25
C TYR A 102 -5.54 3.23 -4.61
N ASN A 103 -5.30 4.45 -4.11
CA ASN A 103 -4.02 5.13 -4.32
C ASN A 103 -2.88 4.44 -3.56
N ALA A 104 -3.13 4.00 -2.33
CA ALA A 104 -2.16 3.32 -1.49
C ALA A 104 -1.76 1.95 -2.06
N VAL A 105 -2.66 1.23 -2.74
CA VAL A 105 -2.32 -0.04 -3.40
C VAL A 105 -1.76 0.12 -4.80
N PHE A 106 -1.90 1.29 -5.43
CA PHE A 106 -1.34 1.56 -6.75
C PHE A 106 0.19 1.50 -6.66
N GLU A 107 0.77 0.37 -7.05
CA GLU A 107 2.21 0.23 -7.21
C GLU A 107 2.62 1.28 -8.23
N HIS A 108 3.43 2.27 -7.83
CA HIS A 108 4.24 2.99 -8.80
C HIS A 108 5.20 1.95 -9.36
N ASN A 109 4.77 1.23 -10.38
CA ASN A 109 5.65 0.42 -11.17
C ASN A 109 6.73 1.40 -11.66
N PRO A 110 8.00 1.26 -11.24
CA PRO A 110 9.07 1.97 -11.92
C PRO A 110 8.91 1.59 -13.38
N THR A 111 8.81 2.60 -14.24
CA THR A 111 8.69 2.47 -15.70
C THR A 111 9.42 1.20 -16.15
N PRO A 112 8.79 0.24 -16.84
CA PRO A 112 9.46 -1.00 -17.20
C PRO A 112 10.74 -0.62 -17.93
N HIS A 113 11.89 -0.91 -17.32
CA HIS A 113 13.18 -0.62 -17.94
C HIS A 113 13.14 -1.18 -19.36
N PRO A 114 13.45 -0.39 -20.40
CA PRO A 114 13.44 -0.87 -21.77
C PRO A 114 14.38 -2.08 -21.81
N ARG A 115 13.81 -3.28 -21.94
CA ARG A 115 14.60 -4.50 -22.07
C ARG A 115 15.47 -4.31 -23.29
N PRO A 116 16.81 -4.37 -23.20
CA PRO A 116 17.65 -4.35 -24.38
C PRO A 116 17.20 -5.50 -25.27
N ILE A 117 16.87 -5.20 -26.53
CA ILE A 117 16.61 -6.19 -27.56
C ILE A 117 17.95 -6.84 -27.89
N ALA A 118 18.43 -7.72 -27.03
CA ALA A 118 19.68 -8.43 -27.22
C ALA A 118 19.38 -9.90 -27.01
N SER A 119 19.15 -10.61 -28.13
CA SER A 119 19.39 -12.05 -28.39
C SER A 119 18.31 -12.79 -29.21
N TYR A 120 17.78 -12.19 -30.28
CA TYR A 120 17.03 -12.95 -31.32
C TYR A 120 17.84 -13.22 -32.61
N LEU A 121 19.12 -12.82 -32.68
CA LEU A 121 19.96 -12.95 -33.89
C LEU A 121 20.95 -14.13 -33.87
N GLN A 122 20.74 -15.15 -33.04
CA GLN A 122 21.52 -16.38 -33.09
C GLN A 122 20.68 -17.61 -33.49
N GLN A 123 19.74 -17.43 -34.42
CA GLN A 123 19.17 -18.55 -35.17
C GLN A 123 20.10 -18.92 -36.33
N THR A 124 20.97 -19.89 -36.04
CA THR A 124 21.35 -21.03 -36.88
C THR A 124 21.28 -20.84 -38.41
N THR A 125 22.40 -20.47 -39.04
CA THR A 125 22.70 -20.89 -40.41
C THR A 125 23.49 -22.19 -40.36
N SER A 126 22.78 -23.31 -40.39
CA SER A 126 23.35 -24.60 -40.82
C SER A 126 23.39 -24.57 -42.35
N LEU A 127 24.59 -24.49 -42.92
CA LEU A 127 24.79 -24.66 -44.37
C LEU A 127 25.16 -26.12 -44.62
N HIS A 128 24.29 -26.75 -45.41
CA HIS A 128 24.26 -28.13 -45.86
C HIS A 128 25.52 -28.51 -46.66
N SER A 129 26.09 -29.67 -46.34
CA SER A 129 27.15 -30.34 -47.10
C SER A 129 26.60 -31.07 -48.33
N THR A 130 27.23 -30.90 -49.48
CA THR A 130 27.30 -31.88 -50.59
C THR A 130 28.56 -31.63 -51.39
#